data_AF-A0A059X3E3-F1
#
_entry.id   AF-A0A059X3E3-F1
#
_cell.length_a   1.000
_cell.length_b   1.000
_cell.length_c   1.000
_cell.angle_alpha   90.00
_cell.angle_beta   90.00
_cell.angle_gamma   90.00
#
_symmetry.space_group_name_H-M   'P 1'
#
loop_
_entity.id
_entity.type
_entity.pdbx_description
1 polymer ?
#
loop_
_entity_poly.entity_id
_entity_poly.type
_entity_poly.pdbx_seq_one_letter_code
_entity_poly.pdbx_strand_id
1 'polypeptide(L)'
;MKVDRALHDGDVVALGDVRMTAVLTPGHTKGCTTWTVMSADNGAPRQVVFPCSITVAGNILVGNKSYPGIVEDFRDSFERLGSMEADVVLTAHPEFADVFQRKARRDAGDKDAFVDKDLLHRMVEKARTAFDRNLKAAQE
;
A
#
# COMPACT_ATOMS: atom_id res chain seq x y z
N MET A 1 18.98 -3.15 -19.58
CA MET A 1 17.77 -2.39 -19.99
C MET A 1 18.03 -0.91 -19.78
N LYS A 2 17.49 -0.03 -20.63
CA LYS A 2 17.54 1.41 -20.41
C LYS A 2 16.34 1.81 -19.55
N VAL A 3 16.57 2.53 -18.46
CA VAL A 3 15.53 3.09 -17.59
C VAL A 3 15.30 4.54 -18.02
N ASP A 4 14.05 4.93 -18.28
CA ASP A 4 13.72 6.30 -18.70
C ASP A 4 13.84 7.30 -17.55
N ARG A 5 13.38 6.91 -16.35
CA ARG A 5 13.52 7.69 -15.11
C ARG A 5 13.54 6.76 -13.90
N ALA A 6 14.52 6.94 -13.02
CA ALA A 6 14.50 6.37 -11.67
C ALA A 6 13.69 7.29 -10.75
N LEU A 7 12.84 6.70 -9.91
CA LEU A 7 12.05 7.41 -8.91
C LEU A 7 12.62 7.18 -7.51
N HIS A 8 12.49 8.18 -6.65
CA HIS A 8 12.86 8.14 -5.25
C HIS A 8 11.63 8.39 -4.36
N ASP A 9 11.77 8.14 -3.07
CA ASP A 9 10.71 8.43 -2.11
C ASP A 9 10.33 9.93 -2.16
N GLY A 10 9.03 10.21 -2.20
CA GLY A 10 8.47 11.55 -2.31
C GLY A 10 8.46 12.12 -3.73
N ASP A 11 9.02 11.43 -4.72
CA ASP A 11 8.95 11.90 -6.11
C ASP A 11 7.51 12.00 -6.59
N VAL A 12 7.22 13.09 -7.31
CA VAL A 12 5.92 13.30 -7.95
C VAL A 12 6.02 12.97 -9.44
N VAL A 13 5.04 12.21 -9.93
CA VAL A 13 4.77 12.01 -11.34
C VAL A 13 3.49 12.78 -11.69
N ALA A 14 3.59 13.69 -12.66
CA ALA A 14 2.50 14.56 -13.06
C ALA A 14 2.17 14.40 -14.55
N LEU A 15 0.87 14.38 -14.87
CA LEU A 15 0.35 14.38 -16.24
C LEU A 15 -0.95 15.20 -16.28
N GLY A 16 -0.90 16.35 -16.97
CA GLY A 16 -1.98 17.34 -16.87
C GLY A 16 -2.17 17.78 -15.41
N ASP A 17 -3.41 17.69 -14.92
CA ASP A 17 -3.77 18.05 -13.55
C ASP A 17 -3.56 16.91 -12.54
N VAL A 18 -3.29 15.69 -13.02
CA VAL A 18 -3.05 14.53 -12.14
C VAL A 18 -1.64 14.60 -11.57
N ARG A 19 -1.51 14.48 -10.25
CA ARG A 19 -0.23 14.43 -9.52
C ARG A 19 -0.25 13.23 -8.58
N MET A 20 0.61 12.25 -8.85
CA MET A 20 0.78 11.08 -8.00
C MET A 20 2.12 11.13 -7.29
N THR A 21 2.13 10.92 -5.98
CA THR A 21 3.36 10.87 -5.18
C THR A 21 3.77 9.42 -4.97
N ALA A 22 5.02 9.12 -5.27
CA ALA A 22 5.65 7.84 -4.95
C ALA A 22 6.04 7.84 -3.46
N VAL A 23 5.54 6.87 -2.71
CA VAL A 23 5.85 6.65 -1.30
C VAL A 23 6.56 5.31 -1.21
N LEU A 24 7.85 5.34 -0.87
CA LEU A 24 8.64 4.13 -0.72
C LEU A 24 8.17 3.36 0.53
N THR A 25 7.69 2.14 0.30
CA THR A 25 7.21 1.22 1.33
C THR A 25 7.84 -0.16 1.08
N PRO A 26 9.14 -0.32 1.40
CA PRO A 26 9.91 -1.52 1.07
C PRO A 26 9.52 -2.73 1.95
N GLY A 27 10.08 -3.91 1.64
CA GLY A 27 9.80 -5.15 2.36
C GLY A 27 9.33 -6.24 1.40
N HIS A 28 8.10 -6.13 0.87
CA HIS A 28 7.59 -7.09 -0.13
C HIS A 28 8.51 -7.18 -1.35
N THR A 29 9.01 -6.02 -1.78
CA THR A 29 10.20 -5.88 -2.63
C THR A 29 11.00 -4.67 -2.15
N LYS A 30 12.30 -4.58 -2.51
CA LYS A 30 13.18 -3.44 -2.16
C LYS A 30 12.66 -2.08 -2.66
N GLY A 31 11.94 -2.08 -3.79
CA GLY A 31 11.41 -0.87 -4.43
C GLY A 31 9.88 -0.79 -4.39
N CYS A 32 9.24 -1.52 -3.48
CA CYS A 32 7.79 -1.53 -3.37
C CYS A 32 7.29 -0.10 -3.09
N THR A 33 6.45 0.42 -3.98
CA THR A 33 6.08 1.84 -4.03
C THR A 33 4.58 1.98 -3.87
N THR A 34 4.16 2.53 -2.74
CA THR A 34 2.78 2.97 -2.53
C THR A 34 2.57 4.28 -3.29
N TRP A 35 1.46 4.41 -4.00
CA TRP A 35 1.12 5.66 -4.70
C TRP A 35 0.01 6.40 -4.00
N THR A 36 0.13 7.72 -3.91
CA THR A 36 -0.93 8.57 -3.36
C THR A 36 -1.35 9.62 -4.38
N VAL A 37 -2.64 9.94 -4.41
CA VAL A 37 -3.22 10.98 -5.26
C VAL A 37 -4.39 11.64 -4.56
N MET A 38 -4.51 12.96 -4.73
CA MET A 38 -5.73 13.68 -4.37
C MET A 38 -6.67 13.66 -5.57
N SER A 39 -7.86 13.09 -5.40
CA SER A 39 -8.89 13.04 -6.44
C SER A 39 -10.14 13.76 -5.96
N ALA A 40 -10.78 14.52 -6.87
CA ALA A 40 -12.12 15.03 -6.61
C ALA A 40 -13.16 13.91 -6.78
N ASP A 41 -14.05 13.77 -5.81
CA ASP A 41 -15.18 12.86 -5.84
C ASP A 41 -16.44 13.63 -5.40
N ASN A 42 -17.37 13.83 -6.33
CA ASN A 42 -18.57 14.67 -6.12
C ASN A 42 -18.27 16.08 -5.56
N GLY A 43 -17.13 16.66 -5.94
CA GLY A 43 -16.68 17.98 -5.48
C GLY A 43 -15.97 17.97 -4.12
N ALA A 44 -15.85 16.82 -3.46
CA ALA A 44 -15.04 16.65 -2.24
C ALA A 44 -13.65 16.10 -2.59
N PRO A 45 -12.55 16.66 -2.05
CA PRO A 45 -11.23 16.07 -2.19
C PRO A 45 -11.15 14.76 -1.40
N ARG A 46 -10.62 13.71 -2.02
CA ARG A 46 -10.36 12.40 -1.42
C ARG A 46 -8.88 12.05 -1.57
N GLN A 47 -8.25 11.65 -0.47
CA GLN A 47 -6.93 11.03 -0.49
C GLN A 47 -7.08 9.57 -0.90
N VAL A 48 -6.66 9.25 -2.13
CA VAL A 48 -6.65 7.87 -2.64
C VAL A 48 -5.24 7.31 -2.45
N VAL A 49 -5.15 6.11 -1.88
CA VAL A 49 -3.90 5.41 -1.62
C VAL A 49 -3.92 4.05 -2.33
N PHE A 50 -2.87 3.80 -3.10
CA PHE A 50 -2.59 2.54 -3.76
C PHE A 50 -1.41 1.86 -3.06
N PRO A 51 -1.64 1.17 -1.93
CA PRO A 51 -0.56 0.47 -1.25
C PRO A 51 0.00 -0.60 -2.19
N CYS A 52 1.33 -0.70 -2.27
CA CYS A 52 1.99 -1.69 -3.12
C CYS A 52 1.67 -3.12 -2.66
N SER A 53 2.35 -3.61 -1.62
CA SER A 53 2.03 -4.86 -0.93
C SER A 53 2.69 -4.83 0.44
N ILE A 54 1.94 -5.23 1.45
CA ILE A 54 2.37 -5.28 2.86
C ILE A 54 2.49 -6.72 3.36
N THR A 55 2.50 -7.69 2.44
CA THR A 55 2.53 -9.13 2.77
C THR A 55 3.92 -9.72 2.57
N VAL A 56 4.30 -10.68 3.41
CA VAL A 56 5.58 -11.40 3.30
C VAL A 56 5.66 -12.20 1.99
N ALA A 57 4.55 -12.78 1.53
CA ALA A 57 4.45 -13.50 0.25
C ALA A 57 5.59 -14.51 -0.02
N GLY A 58 6.00 -15.25 1.02
CA GLY A 58 7.07 -16.26 0.90
C GLY A 58 8.49 -15.70 0.92
N ASN A 59 8.70 -14.40 1.16
CA ASN A 59 10.02 -13.84 1.36
C ASN A 59 10.74 -14.52 2.55
N ILE A 60 12.05 -14.73 2.39
CA ILE A 60 12.92 -15.18 3.46
C ILE A 60 13.15 -13.99 4.40
N LEU A 61 12.71 -14.10 5.64
CA LEU A 61 12.83 -13.02 6.65
C LEU A 61 14.11 -13.12 7.49
N VAL A 62 14.67 -14.32 7.64
CA VAL A 62 15.88 -14.58 8.47
C VAL A 62 16.99 -15.12 7.59
N GLY A 63 18.19 -14.56 7.70
CA GLY A 63 19.36 -15.02 6.93
C GLY A 63 19.28 -14.72 5.42
N ASN A 64 18.41 -13.79 5.01
CA ASN A 64 18.25 -13.41 3.61
C ASN A 64 19.47 -12.61 3.12
N LYS A 65 20.43 -13.30 2.50
CA LYS A 65 21.67 -12.68 1.99
C LYS A 65 21.42 -11.68 0.86
N SER A 66 20.37 -11.87 0.05
CA SER A 66 20.06 -10.95 -1.05
C SER A 66 19.27 -9.73 -0.59
N TYR A 67 18.65 -9.79 0.59
CA TYR A 67 17.91 -8.69 1.19
C TYR A 67 18.07 -8.66 2.73
N PRO A 68 19.24 -8.25 3.25
CA PRO A 68 19.53 -8.33 4.69
C PRO A 68 18.64 -7.46 5.59
N GLY A 69 18.18 -6.31 5.09
CA GLY A 69 17.34 -5.35 5.83
C GLY A 69 15.84 -5.53 5.65
N ILE A 70 15.38 -6.69 5.16
CA ILE A 70 13.97 -6.91 4.82
C ILE A 70 13.03 -6.75 6.02
N VAL A 71 13.48 -7.11 7.22
CA VAL A 71 12.67 -7.03 8.45
C VAL A 71 12.47 -5.58 8.87
N GLU A 72 13.54 -4.79 8.85
CA GLU A 72 13.48 -3.35 9.12
C GLU A 72 12.60 -2.65 8.10
N ASP A 73 12.78 -2.94 6.80
CA ASP A 73 11.99 -2.36 5.72
C ASP A 73 10.49 -2.63 5.86
N PHE A 74 10.09 -3.86 6.24
CA PHE A 74 8.68 -4.16 6.52
C PHE A 74 8.15 -3.34 7.70
N ARG A 75 8.91 -3.25 8.80
CA ARG A 75 8.50 -2.50 9.99
C ARG A 75 8.32 -1.02 9.70
N ASP A 76 9.27 -0.42 8.99
CA ASP A 76 9.21 0.99 8.58
C ASP A 76 8.01 1.25 7.66
N SER A 77 7.74 0.32 6.72
CA SER A 77 6.55 0.38 5.87
C SER A 77 5.24 0.30 6.66
N PHE A 78 5.16 -0.57 7.65
CA PHE A 78 3.97 -0.66 8.50
C PHE A 78 3.77 0.62 9.33
N GLU A 79 4.84 1.26 9.79
CA GLU A 79 4.74 2.52 10.54
C GLU A 79 4.28 3.66 9.64
N ARG A 80 4.89 3.75 8.45
CA ARG A 80 4.54 4.78 7.48
C ARG A 80 3.12 4.64 6.98
N LEU A 81 2.67 3.42 6.66
CA LEU A 81 1.30 3.19 6.19
C LEU A 81 0.28 3.27 7.34
N GLY A 82 0.66 2.86 8.56
CA GLY A 82 -0.22 2.92 9.73
C GLY A 82 -0.52 4.34 10.21
N SER A 83 0.32 5.32 9.86
CA SER A 83 0.16 6.75 10.17
C SER A 83 -0.41 7.57 9.01
N MET A 84 -0.67 6.96 7.85
CA MET A 84 -1.15 7.63 6.66
C MET A 84 -2.68 7.74 6.65
N GLU A 85 -3.21 8.93 6.34
CA GLU A 85 -4.62 9.09 6.03
C GLU A 85 -4.95 8.55 4.64
N ALA A 86 -6.06 7.83 4.51
CA ALA A 86 -6.54 7.34 3.23
C ALA A 86 -8.07 7.34 3.24
N ASP A 87 -8.72 8.14 2.40
CA ASP A 87 -10.18 8.06 2.26
C ASP A 87 -10.60 6.84 1.44
N VAL A 88 -9.79 6.48 0.44
CA VAL A 88 -10.01 5.34 -0.47
C VAL A 88 -8.71 4.55 -0.60
N VAL A 89 -8.81 3.23 -0.45
CA VAL A 89 -7.68 2.31 -0.62
C VAL A 89 -7.93 1.38 -1.80
N LEU A 90 -7.00 1.32 -2.75
CA LEU A 90 -7.06 0.44 -3.91
C LEU A 90 -5.78 -0.38 -4.02
N THR A 91 -5.89 -1.69 -3.81
CA THR A 91 -4.75 -2.60 -3.69
C THR A 91 -4.34 -3.20 -5.04
N ALA A 92 -3.08 -3.65 -5.14
CA ALA A 92 -2.58 -4.38 -6.32
C ALA A 92 -3.40 -5.64 -6.64
N HIS A 93 -3.96 -6.29 -5.62
CA HIS A 93 -4.91 -7.39 -5.75
C HIS A 93 -6.27 -7.00 -5.16
N PRO A 94 -7.37 -7.08 -5.92
CA PRO A 94 -8.68 -6.49 -5.55
C PRO A 94 -9.30 -7.08 -4.28
N GLU A 95 -8.98 -8.33 -3.93
CA GLU A 95 -9.48 -9.03 -2.77
C GLU A 95 -9.02 -8.45 -1.43
N PHE A 96 -7.91 -7.71 -1.40
CA PHE A 96 -7.43 -7.10 -0.15
C PHE A 96 -8.22 -5.86 0.28
N ALA A 97 -8.99 -5.27 -0.63
CA ALA A 97 -9.80 -4.07 -0.38
C ALA A 97 -11.29 -4.26 -0.75
N ASP A 98 -11.73 -5.50 -1.02
CA ASP A 98 -13.09 -5.85 -1.44
C ASP A 98 -13.59 -5.03 -2.65
N VAL A 99 -12.69 -4.79 -3.63
CA VAL A 99 -12.94 -3.85 -4.74
C VAL A 99 -14.20 -4.21 -5.52
N PHE A 100 -14.45 -5.50 -5.77
CA PHE A 100 -15.61 -5.93 -6.55
C PHE A 100 -16.92 -5.78 -5.76
N GLN A 101 -16.92 -6.04 -4.45
CA GLN A 101 -18.07 -5.85 -3.58
C GLN A 101 -18.41 -4.35 -3.44
N ARG A 102 -17.39 -3.50 -3.28
CA ARG A 102 -17.55 -2.04 -3.25
C ARG A 102 -18.06 -1.51 -4.59
N LYS A 103 -17.58 -2.06 -5.71
CA LYS A 103 -18.13 -1.76 -7.04
C LYS A 103 -19.61 -2.11 -7.14
N ALA A 104 -20.02 -3.30 -6.68
CA ALA A 104 -21.43 -3.71 -6.72
C ALA A 104 -22.32 -2.75 -5.91
N ARG A 105 -21.89 -2.34 -4.71
CA ARG A 105 -22.58 -1.33 -3.90
C ARG A 105 -22.69 0.01 -4.63
N ARG A 106 -21.59 0.46 -5.25
CA ARG A 106 -21.54 1.69 -6.04
C ARG A 106 -22.54 1.65 -7.19
N ASP A 107 -22.60 0.54 -7.93
CA ASP A 107 -23.52 0.36 -9.04
C ASP A 107 -24.99 0.31 -8.58
N ALA A 108 -25.24 -0.12 -7.34
CA ALA A 108 -26.54 -0.06 -6.68
C ALA A 108 -26.89 1.34 -6.12
N GLY A 109 -26.03 2.34 -6.29
CA GLY A 109 -26.30 3.75 -5.94
C GLY A 109 -25.61 4.26 -4.68
N ASP A 110 -24.80 3.43 -4.02
CA ASP A 110 -23.98 3.86 -2.87
C ASP A 110 -22.78 4.69 -3.34
N LYS A 111 -22.90 6.02 -3.24
CA LYS A 111 -21.88 6.97 -3.72
C LYS A 111 -20.57 6.89 -2.93
N ASP A 112 -20.62 6.40 -1.69
CA ASP A 112 -19.47 6.32 -0.78
C ASP A 112 -18.96 4.88 -0.62
N ALA A 113 -19.35 3.95 -1.51
CA ALA A 113 -19.00 2.53 -1.38
C ALA A 113 -17.49 2.26 -1.26
N PHE A 114 -16.65 3.13 -1.83
CA PHE A 114 -15.18 3.04 -1.78
C PHE A 114 -14.56 3.82 -0.63
N VAL A 115 -15.33 4.66 0.07
CA VAL A 115 -14.84 5.50 1.16
C VAL A 115 -14.80 4.67 2.44
N ASP A 116 -13.61 4.52 3.01
CA ASP A 116 -13.38 3.80 4.26
C ASP A 116 -12.05 4.26 4.87
N LYS A 117 -12.13 5.28 5.73
CA LYS A 117 -10.94 5.95 6.30
C LYS A 117 -10.08 5.06 7.19
N ASP A 118 -10.66 3.97 7.67
CA ASP A 118 -10.02 3.04 8.58
C ASP A 118 -9.44 1.82 7.86
N LEU A 119 -9.72 1.64 6.56
CA LEU A 119 -9.31 0.44 5.82
C LEU A 119 -7.80 0.26 5.80
N LEU A 120 -7.04 1.32 5.53
CA LEU A 120 -5.57 1.24 5.49
C LEU A 120 -5.01 0.81 6.84
N HIS A 121 -5.48 1.42 7.93
CA HIS A 121 -5.06 1.07 9.28
C HIS A 121 -5.38 -0.39 9.62
N ARG A 122 -6.62 -0.85 9.37
CA ARG A 122 -7.01 -2.26 9.60
C ARG A 122 -6.15 -3.24 8.79
N MET A 123 -5.81 -2.88 7.56
CA MET A 123 -4.93 -3.69 6.72
C MET A 123 -3.51 -3.78 7.28
N VAL A 124 -2.96 -2.65 7.74
CA VAL A 124 -1.62 -2.58 8.35
C VAL A 124 -1.56 -3.43 9.62
N GLU A 125 -2.54 -3.31 10.52
CA GLU A 125 -2.54 -4.11 11.77
C GLU A 125 -2.64 -5.62 11.50
N LYS A 126 -3.47 -6.01 10.53
CA LYS A 126 -3.56 -7.40 10.08
C LYS A 126 -2.22 -7.87 9.49
N ALA A 127 -1.55 -7.03 8.71
CA ALA A 127 -0.27 -7.34 8.10
C ALA A 127 0.87 -7.44 9.15
N ARG A 128 0.93 -6.53 10.13
CA ARG A 128 1.86 -6.59 11.28
C ARG A 128 1.74 -7.92 12.01
N THR A 129 0.51 -8.30 12.36
CA THR A 129 0.23 -9.57 13.06
C THR A 129 0.69 -10.78 12.24
N ALA A 130 0.42 -10.78 10.93
CA ALA A 130 0.84 -11.87 10.04
C ALA A 130 2.36 -11.91 9.85
N PHE A 131 3.00 -10.73 9.74
CA PHE A 131 4.44 -10.59 9.64
C PHE A 131 5.14 -11.14 10.88
N ASP A 132 4.72 -10.75 12.08
CA ASP A 132 5.33 -11.20 13.33
C ASP A 132 5.23 -12.72 13.48
N ARG A 133 4.10 -13.31 13.08
CA ARG A 133 3.93 -14.77 13.03
C ARG A 133 4.94 -15.43 12.09
N ASN A 134 5.09 -14.89 10.88
CA ASN A 134 6.03 -15.44 9.89
C ASN A 134 7.48 -15.27 10.33
N LEU A 135 7.83 -14.12 10.93
CA LEU A 135 9.17 -13.85 11.43
C LEU A 135 9.52 -14.82 12.55
N LYS A 136 8.61 -15.03 13.52
CA LYS A 136 8.80 -16.01 14.59
C LYS A 136 9.01 -17.41 14.02
N ALA A 137 8.14 -17.85 13.10
CA ALA A 137 8.26 -19.17 12.48
C ALA A 137 9.57 -19.36 11.69
N ALA A 138 10.18 -18.28 11.18
CA ALA A 138 11.46 -18.32 10.47
C ALA A 138 12.69 -18.29 11.39
N GLN A 139 12.50 -18.00 12.68
CA GLN A 139 13.56 -18.00 13.71
C GLN A 139 13.65 -19.33 14.48
N GLU A 140 12.62 -20.17 14.36
CA GLU A 140 12.54 -21.54 14.88
C GLU A 140 13.23 -22.53 13.91
#